data_AF-A0A2N2S5K7-F1
#
_entry.id   AF-A0A2N2S5K7-F1
#
_cell.length_a   1.000
_cell.length_b   1.000
_cell.length_c   1.000
_cell.angle_alpha   90.00
_cell.angle_beta   90.00
_cell.angle_gamma   90.00
#
_symmetry.space_group_name_H-M   'P 1'
#
loop_
_entity.id
_entity.type
_entity.pdbx_description
1 polymer ?
#
loop_
_entity_poly.entity_id
_entity_poly.type
_entity_poly.pdbx_seq_one_letter_code
_entity_poly.pdbx_strand_id
1 'polypeptide(L)' 'VLNFTPVLRNNYRIGVPQAGKYHEIFNSDAGCYGGSNQGNGAGLHTENIAWMHHNQSLVITLPPLAGIVLQLK' A
#
# COMPACT_ATOMS: atom_id res chain seq x y z
N VAL A 1 3.07 4.24 -4.14
CA VAL A 1 1.64 4.51 -4.43
C VAL A 1 1.27 5.85 -3.82
N LEU A 2 0.55 6.69 -4.56
CA LEU A 2 0.19 8.05 -4.13
C LEU A 2 -1.34 8.18 -4.13
N ASN A 3 -1.91 8.72 -3.06
CA ASN A 3 -3.31 9.13 -2.99
C ASN A 3 -3.40 10.64 -2.94
N PHE A 4 -3.93 11.25 -4.00
CA PHE A 4 -4.08 12.71 -4.09
C PHE A 4 -5.52 13.16 -3.80
N THR A 5 -6.31 12.34 -3.13
CA THR A 5 -7.64 12.72 -2.64
C THR A 5 -7.67 12.66 -1.11
N PRO A 6 -8.52 13.47 -0.45
CA PRO A 6 -8.66 13.47 1.01
C PRO A 6 -9.43 12.26 1.54
N VAL A 7 -9.73 11.26 0.71
CA VAL A 7 -10.54 10.10 1.07
C VAL A 7 -9.63 8.90 1.33
N LEU A 8 -9.74 8.33 2.53
CA LEU A 8 -9.11 7.06 2.90
C LEU A 8 -9.65 5.93 2.01
N ARG A 9 -8.75 5.11 1.45
CA ARG A 9 -9.12 3.92 0.67
C ARG A 9 -8.66 2.66 1.37
N ASN A 10 -9.61 1.97 1.99
CA ASN A 10 -9.41 0.64 2.54
C ASN A 10 -9.54 -0.41 1.43
N ASN A 11 -8.83 -1.53 1.58
CA ASN A 11 -8.88 -2.66 0.67
C ASN A 11 -8.60 -2.29 -0.81
N TYR A 12 -7.72 -1.32 -1.04
CA TYR A 12 -7.38 -0.86 -2.38
C TYR A 12 -6.44 -1.86 -3.06
N ARG A 13 -6.81 -2.36 -4.22
CA ARG A 13 -6.02 -3.38 -4.94
C ARG A 13 -5.03 -2.74 -5.92
N ILE A 14 -3.78 -3.18 -5.86
CA ILE A 14 -2.72 -2.81 -6.80
C ILE A 14 -2.07 -4.07 -7.39
N GLY A 15 -1.68 -4.01 -8.66
CA GLY A 15 -0.90 -5.08 -9.30
C GLY A 15 0.57 -4.95 -8.93
N VAL A 16 1.25 -6.08 -8.70
CA VAL A 16 2.69 -6.12 -8.41
C VAL A 16 3.39 -7.19 -9.25
N PRO A 17 4.64 -6.98 -9.67
CA PRO A 17 5.32 -7.88 -10.61
C PRO A 17 5.75 -9.22 -10.00
N GLN A 18 5.99 -9.28 -8.68
CA GLN A 18 6.51 -10.46 -8.00
C GLN A 18 5.62 -10.85 -6.82
N ALA A 19 5.41 -12.16 -6.65
CA ALA A 19 4.75 -12.74 -5.49
C ALA A 19 5.66 -12.64 -4.25
N GLY A 20 5.08 -12.47 -3.06
CA GLY A 20 5.82 -12.52 -1.81
C GLY A 20 5.22 -11.66 -0.71
N LYS A 21 6.05 -11.33 0.29
CA LYS A 21 5.68 -10.46 1.39
C LYS A 21 6.24 -9.06 1.13
N TYR A 22 5.36 -8.09 0.96
CA TYR A 22 5.74 -6.69 0.87
C TYR A 22 5.65 -6.04 2.25
N HIS A 23 6.48 -5.03 2.48
CA HIS A 23 6.38 -4.20 3.67
C HIS A 23 6.43 -2.73 3.28
N GLU A 24 5.77 -1.92 4.10
CA GLU A 24 5.77 -0.47 3.98
C GLU A 24 7.10 0.06 4.53
N ILE A 25 7.93 0.62 3.65
CA ILE A 25 9.22 1.23 4.01
C ILE A 25 9.13 2.73 4.19
N PHE A 26 8.08 3.35 3.64
CA PHE A 26 7.80 4.76 3.80
C PHE A 26 6.30 5.02 3.73
N ASN A 27 5.83 5.91 4.59
CA ASN A 27 4.45 6.40 4.61
C ASN A 27 4.44 7.85 5.09
N SER A 28 4.03 8.77 4.22
CA SER A 28 3.98 10.18 4.55
C SER A 28 2.86 10.54 5.55
N ASP A 29 1.88 9.65 5.75
CA ASP A 29 0.83 9.81 6.76
C ASP A 29 1.25 9.29 8.14
N ALA A 30 2.48 8.78 8.31
CA ALA A 30 2.94 8.30 9.61
C ALA A 30 2.87 9.41 10.68
N GLY A 31 2.53 9.02 11.92
CA GLY A 31 2.34 9.96 13.02
C GLY A 31 3.60 10.78 13.36
N CYS A 32 4.80 10.25 13.06
CA CYS A 32 6.06 10.98 13.22
C CYS A 32 6.20 12.18 12.26
N TYR A 33 5.44 12.21 11.17
CA TYR A 33 5.37 13.34 10.24
C TYR A 33 4.15 14.24 10.48
N GLY A 34 3.37 13.97 11.54
CA GLY A 34 2.13 14.69 11.84
C GLY A 34 0.91 14.22 11.05
N GLY A 35 0.99 13.04 10.40
CA GLY A 35 -0.15 12.43 9.72
C GLY A 35 -1.09 11.65 10.65
N SER A 36 -2.12 11.03 10.08
CA SER A 36 -3.15 10.28 10.82
C SER A 36 -2.72 8.88 11.25
N ASN A 37 -1.49 8.49 10.92
CA ASN A 37 -0.86 7.21 11.22
C ASN A 37 -1.61 5.99 10.68
N GLN A 38 -2.31 6.16 9.56
CA GLN A 38 -2.95 5.07 8.84
C GLN A 38 -1.91 4.38 7.95
N GLY A 39 -1.88 3.05 7.92
CA GLY A 39 -0.87 2.32 7.16
C GLY A 39 -1.14 0.83 7.08
N ASN A 40 -0.17 0.10 6.54
CA ASN A 40 -0.32 -1.34 6.20
C ASN A 40 0.29 -2.29 7.25
N GLY A 41 0.77 -1.77 8.37
CA GLY A 41 1.22 -2.57 9.53
C GLY A 41 2.38 -3.52 9.23
N ALA A 42 2.33 -4.74 9.80
CA ALA A 42 3.45 -5.70 9.85
C ALA A 42 3.76 -6.44 8.53
N GLY A 43 3.17 -5.99 7.42
CA GLY A 43 3.45 -6.47 6.06
C GLY A 43 2.22 -7.01 5.35
N LEU A 44 2.31 -6.98 4.02
CA LEU A 44 1.26 -7.31 3.07
C LEU A 44 1.65 -8.57 2.31
N HIS A 45 0.72 -9.50 2.14
CA HIS A 45 0.92 -10.71 1.37
C HIS A 45 0.26 -10.59 -0.01
N THR A 46 0.97 -10.99 -1.06
CA THR A 46 0.40 -11.03 -2.41
C THR A 46 -0.66 -12.11 -2.55
N GLU A 47 -1.67 -11.82 -3.36
CA GLU A 47 -2.67 -12.77 -3.81
C GLU A 47 -2.46 -13.09 -5.29
N ASN A 48 -2.73 -14.35 -5.67
CA ASN A 48 -2.69 -14.81 -7.06
C ASN A 48 -3.95 -14.37 -7.84
N ILE A 49 -4.18 -13.05 -7.86
CA ILE A 49 -5.28 -12.40 -8.54
C ILE A 49 -4.69 -11.37 -9.49
N ALA A 50 -4.98 -11.52 -10.79
CA ALA A 50 -4.46 -10.63 -11.81
C ALA A 50 -5.05 -9.22 -11.66
N TRP A 51 -4.19 -8.20 -11.69
CA TRP A 51 -4.59 -6.79 -11.57
C TRP A 51 -3.55 -5.88 -12.22
N MET A 52 -3.98 -4.77 -12.83
CA MET A 52 -3.08 -3.77 -13.48
C MET A 52 -1.99 -4.41 -14.35
N HIS A 53 -2.35 -5.41 -15.18
CA HIS A 53 -1.43 -6.16 -16.05
C HIS A 53 -0.34 -6.98 -15.35
N HIS A 54 -0.51 -7.29 -14.06
CA HIS A 54 0.34 -8.21 -13.32
C HIS A 54 -0.44 -9.43 -12.84
N ASN A 55 0.24 -10.58 -12.72
CA ASN A 55 -0.36 -11.84 -12.25
C ASN A 55 -0.58 -11.88 -10.73
N GLN A 56 0.07 -10.99 -9.99
CA GLN A 56 -0.04 -10.88 -8.53
C GLN A 56 -0.58 -9.51 -8.16
N SER A 57 -1.30 -9.44 -7.05
CA SER A 57 -1.78 -8.17 -6.50
C SER A 57 -1.70 -8.11 -4.99
N LEU A 58 -1.71 -6.89 -4.46
CA LEU A 58 -1.78 -6.58 -3.04
C LEU A 58 -3.08 -5.82 -2.75
N VAL A 59 -3.64 -6.08 -1.58
CA VAL A 59 -4.73 -5.30 -1.01
C VAL A 59 -4.14 -4.42 0.08
N ILE A 60 -4.25 -3.10 -0.07
CA ILE A 60 -3.61 -2.12 0.81
C ILE A 60 -4.62 -1.14 1.40
N THR A 61 -4.28 -0.61 2.57
CA THR A 61 -4.86 0.62 3.10
C THR A 61 -4.05 1.79 2.58
N LEU A 62 -4.72 2.72 1.89
CA LEU A 62 -4.11 3.89 1.28
C LEU A 62 -4.64 5.16 1.98
N PRO A 63 -3.82 5.84 2.81
CA PRO A 63 -4.21 7.02 3.58
C PRO A 63 -4.60 8.21 2.69
N PRO A 64 -5.37 9.17 3.21
CA PRO A 64 -5.74 10.38 2.47
C PRO A 64 -4.52 11.28 2.23
N LEU A 65 -4.43 11.89 1.05
CA LEU A 65 -3.36 12.85 0.68
C LEU A 65 -1.93 12.36 0.98
N ALA A 66 -1.67 11.05 0.83
CA ALA A 66 -0.42 10.43 1.27
C ALA A 66 0.30 9.64 0.18
N GLY A 67 1.62 9.51 0.35
CA GLY A 67 2.47 8.63 -0.42
C GLY A 67 3.03 7.48 0.41
N ILE A 68 2.90 6.27 -0.13
CA ILE A 68 3.41 5.03 0.46
C ILE A 68 4.44 4.38 -0.49
N VAL A 69 5.55 3.90 0.05
CA VAL A 69 6.52 3.07 -0.69
C VAL A 69 6.53 1.67 -0.08
N LEU A 70 6.40 0.67 -0.96
CA LEU A 70 6.38 -0.73 -0.61
C LEU A 70 7.63 -1.41 -1.16
N GLN A 71 8.24 -2.28 -0.37
CA GLN A 71 9.39 -3.09 -0.78
C GLN A 71 9.07 -4.58 -0.62
N LEU A 72 9.46 -5.38 -1.60
CA LEU A 72 9.44 -6.83 -1.50
C LEU A 72 10.51 -7.28 -0.49
N LYS A 73 10.12 -8.09 0.49
CA LYS A 73 11.02 -8.68 1.47
C LYS A 73 11.65 -9.98 0.97
#